data_AF-A0A7K2ZPE2-F1
#
_entry.id   AF-A0A7K2ZPE2-F1
#
_cell.length_a   1.000
_cell.length_b   1.000
_cell.length_c   1.000
_cell.angle_alpha   90.00
_cell.angle_beta   90.00
_cell.angle_gamma   90.00
#
_symmetry.space_group_name_H-M   'P 1'
#
loop_
_entity.id
_entity.type
_entity.pdbx_description
1 polymer ?
#
loop_
_entity_poly.entity_id
_entity_poly.type
_entity_poly.pdbx_seq_one_letter_code
_entity_poly.pdbx_strand_id
1 'polypeptide(L)'
;MSLSRRGVLAAGGAVGALAATAAGTAGAAAAARGPGRGRVRTGFDRLAADGYRLLRGQKVGVVTNPTGITADVTHIVDVMHPDDRVNLTAVFGPEHGFRGTAQAGGSEGRYDDPATGLPVYDTYLKSGQPLADVFTASGVDTVLFDIQDAGARFYTYIWTLYDCMEAAALAGKRLVVLDRPNPVTGHGVGLEIEEDPQLAPTAMGKLDACVPVTVEPGVHLPGRGGVRIDDTLVVRPEADGGPELLTMTTKELLAL
;
A
#
# COMPACT_ATOMS: atom_id res chain seq x y z
N MET A 1 20.94 -42.64 -6.94
CA MET A 1 19.96 -42.48 -8.05
C MET A 1 19.01 -41.35 -7.67
N SER A 2 19.10 -40.21 -8.36
CA SER A 2 18.15 -39.10 -8.20
C SER A 2 16.92 -39.38 -9.06
N LEU A 3 15.73 -39.06 -8.54
CA LEU A 3 14.50 -39.06 -9.34
C LEU A 3 14.10 -37.61 -9.61
N SER A 4 14.02 -37.26 -10.89
CA SER A 4 13.65 -35.95 -11.41
C SER A 4 12.15 -35.72 -11.34
N ARG A 5 11.75 -34.47 -11.08
CA ARG A 5 10.36 -33.98 -10.92
C ARG A 5 9.43 -34.17 -12.13
N ARG A 6 9.90 -34.78 -13.23
CA ARG A 6 9.06 -35.12 -14.41
C ARG A 6 8.33 -36.47 -14.32
N GLY A 7 8.54 -37.29 -13.29
CA GLY A 7 7.93 -38.62 -13.18
C GLY A 7 6.56 -38.70 -12.48
N VAL A 8 6.06 -37.61 -11.88
CA VAL A 8 4.90 -37.69 -10.96
C VAL A 8 3.57 -37.27 -11.63
N LEU A 9 3.57 -36.81 -12.88
CA LEU A 9 2.36 -36.33 -13.57
C LEU A 9 1.79 -37.28 -14.65
N ALA A 10 2.24 -38.54 -14.70
CA ALA A 10 1.73 -39.51 -15.67
C ALA A 10 1.48 -40.89 -15.06
N ALA A 11 0.57 -40.97 -14.07
CA ALA A 11 -0.10 -42.22 -13.72
C ALA A 11 -1.39 -41.91 -12.94
N GLY A 12 -2.55 -42.06 -13.60
CA GLY A 12 -3.84 -41.88 -12.94
C GLY A 12 -5.04 -41.98 -13.87
N GLY A 13 -4.98 -42.84 -14.89
CA GLY A 13 -6.13 -43.20 -15.71
C GLY A 13 -6.85 -44.44 -15.16
N ALA A 14 -8.09 -44.23 -14.71
CA ALA A 14 -9.26 -45.13 -14.69
C ALA A 14 -9.12 -46.62 -14.28
N VAL A 15 -9.73 -46.99 -13.14
CA VAL A 15 -10.62 -48.17 -12.88
C VAL A 15 -11.39 -47.82 -11.59
N GLY A 16 -12.72 -47.72 -11.50
CA GLY A 16 -13.75 -48.74 -11.66
C GLY A 16 -14.84 -48.49 -10.58
N ALA A 17 -16.11 -48.54 -10.96
CA ALA A 17 -17.26 -48.24 -10.11
C ALA A 17 -17.61 -49.38 -9.14
N LEU A 18 -18.11 -49.04 -7.94
CA LEU A 18 -19.13 -49.81 -7.22
C LEU A 18 -19.83 -48.93 -6.17
N ALA A 19 -21.16 -49.05 -6.14
CA ALA A 19 -22.11 -48.20 -5.44
C ALA A 19 -22.16 -48.44 -3.93
N ALA A 20 -22.42 -47.37 -3.17
CA ALA A 20 -23.15 -47.44 -1.90
C ALA A 20 -23.99 -46.17 -1.75
N THR A 21 -25.31 -46.31 -1.89
CA THR A 21 -26.31 -45.30 -1.62
C THR A 21 -26.45 -45.09 -0.12
N ALA A 22 -26.08 -43.91 0.37
CA ALA A 22 -26.55 -43.37 1.64
C ALA A 22 -26.96 -41.92 1.41
N ALA A 23 -28.26 -41.70 1.23
CA ALA A 23 -28.85 -40.37 1.18
C ALA A 23 -28.81 -39.76 2.60
N GLY A 24 -27.74 -39.03 2.89
CA GLY A 24 -27.68 -38.08 3.99
C GLY A 24 -27.82 -36.68 3.42
N THR A 25 -29.01 -36.08 3.53
CA THR A 25 -29.20 -34.66 3.25
C THR A 25 -28.51 -33.84 4.34
N ALA A 26 -27.21 -33.65 4.21
CA ALA A 26 -26.51 -32.59 4.91
C ALA A 26 -26.95 -31.28 4.25
N GLY A 27 -28.03 -30.68 4.78
CA GLY A 27 -28.36 -29.30 4.47
C GLY A 27 -27.14 -28.46 4.81
N ALA A 28 -26.47 -27.95 3.79
CA ALA A 28 -25.48 -26.90 3.95
C ALA A 28 -26.23 -25.70 4.52
N ALA A 29 -26.21 -25.57 5.85
CA ALA A 29 -26.60 -24.34 6.51
C ALA A 29 -25.68 -23.27 5.94
N ALA A 30 -26.23 -22.45 5.04
CA ALA A 30 -25.57 -21.26 4.56
C ALA A 30 -25.16 -20.48 5.80
N ALA A 31 -23.86 -20.44 6.07
CA ALA A 31 -23.31 -19.60 7.12
C ALA A 31 -23.87 -18.20 6.87
N ALA A 32 -24.70 -17.72 7.79
CA ALA A 32 -25.28 -16.41 7.71
C ALA A 32 -24.11 -15.43 7.52
N ARG A 33 -24.06 -14.79 6.34
CA ARG A 33 -23.11 -13.71 6.10
C ARG A 33 -23.38 -12.70 7.20
N GLY A 34 -22.42 -12.58 8.13
CA GLY A 34 -22.44 -11.53 9.14
C GLY A 34 -22.66 -10.17 8.47
N PRO A 35 -23.15 -9.16 9.20
CA PRO A 35 -23.48 -7.86 8.64
C PRO A 35 -22.31 -7.40 7.77
N GLY A 36 -22.57 -7.22 6.47
CA GLY A 36 -21.53 -6.98 5.49
C GLY A 36 -20.67 -5.81 5.97
N ARG A 37 -19.40 -6.08 6.29
CA ARG A 37 -18.44 -5.04 6.63
C ARG A 37 -18.50 -4.03 5.48
N GLY A 38 -18.94 -2.81 5.78
CA GLY A 38 -19.05 -1.76 4.76
C GLY A 38 -17.73 -1.65 4.01
N ARG A 39 -17.79 -1.56 2.68
CA ARG A 39 -16.59 -1.43 1.85
C ARG A 39 -15.81 -0.20 2.31
N VAL A 40 -14.52 -0.38 2.58
CA VAL A 40 -13.63 0.73 2.93
C VAL A 40 -13.60 1.70 1.75
N ARG A 41 -13.72 2.99 2.04
CA ARG A 41 -13.58 4.08 1.07
C ARG A 41 -12.19 4.65 1.20
N THR A 42 -11.41 4.65 0.13
CA THR A 42 -10.05 5.21 0.10
C THR A 42 -10.08 6.73 0.25
N GLY A 43 -8.91 7.34 0.47
CA GLY A 43 -8.76 8.79 0.43
C GLY A 43 -9.26 9.38 -0.89
N PHE A 44 -8.94 8.72 -2.01
CA PHE A 44 -9.43 9.13 -3.33
C PHE A 44 -10.95 9.05 -3.46
N ASP A 45 -11.58 7.95 -3.01
CA ASP A 45 -13.05 7.79 -3.07
C ASP A 45 -13.76 8.95 -2.34
N ARG A 46 -13.21 9.38 -1.21
CA ARG A 46 -13.76 10.50 -0.43
C ARG A 46 -13.55 11.84 -1.10
N LEU A 47 -12.36 12.06 -1.65
CA LEU A 47 -12.01 13.29 -2.36
C LEU A 47 -12.88 13.47 -3.62
N ALA A 48 -13.07 12.41 -4.39
CA ALA A 48 -13.94 12.44 -5.58
C ALA A 48 -15.41 12.65 -5.19
N ALA A 49 -15.89 11.96 -4.16
CA ALA A 49 -17.28 12.07 -3.71
C ALA A 49 -17.65 13.47 -3.17
N ASP A 50 -16.69 14.22 -2.62
CA ASP A 50 -16.91 15.60 -2.16
C ASP A 50 -16.73 16.67 -3.26
N GLY A 51 -16.48 16.22 -4.50
CA GLY A 51 -16.28 17.07 -5.66
C GLY A 51 -14.96 17.84 -5.60
N TYR A 52 -13.90 17.19 -5.12
CA TYR A 52 -12.53 17.72 -5.03
C TYR A 52 -12.45 19.03 -4.25
N ARG A 53 -13.33 19.22 -3.25
CA ARG A 53 -13.48 20.50 -2.55
C ARG A 53 -12.16 20.99 -1.95
N LEU A 54 -11.31 20.07 -1.50
CA LEU A 54 -9.99 20.34 -0.94
C LEU A 54 -9.01 20.97 -1.94
N LEU A 55 -9.26 20.80 -3.25
CA LEU A 55 -8.35 21.13 -4.35
C LEU A 55 -8.82 22.30 -5.22
N ARG A 56 -10.00 22.87 -4.93
CA ARG A 56 -10.61 23.92 -5.77
C ARG A 56 -9.67 25.11 -5.95
N GLY A 57 -9.48 25.50 -7.21
CA GLY A 57 -8.68 26.66 -7.61
C GLY A 57 -7.17 26.48 -7.48
N GLN A 58 -6.69 25.29 -7.08
CA GLN A 58 -5.26 25.00 -6.97
C GLN A 58 -4.78 24.20 -8.19
N LYS A 59 -3.55 24.44 -8.63
CA LYS A 59 -2.86 23.53 -9.58
C LYS A 59 -2.37 22.32 -8.81
N VAL A 60 -2.80 21.15 -9.25
CA VAL A 60 -2.56 19.89 -8.56
C VAL A 60 -1.56 19.06 -9.33
N GLY A 61 -0.59 18.48 -8.64
CA GLY A 61 0.16 17.34 -9.13
C GLY A 61 -0.03 16.12 -8.24
N VAL A 62 0.25 14.93 -8.75
CA VAL A 62 0.06 13.69 -7.98
C VAL A 62 1.27 12.76 -8.08
N VAL A 63 1.78 12.36 -6.93
CA VAL A 63 2.73 11.27 -6.75
C VAL A 63 1.93 9.98 -6.68
N THR A 64 2.07 9.12 -7.68
CA THR A 64 1.30 7.88 -7.81
C THR A 64 2.07 6.82 -8.58
N ASN A 65 1.60 5.59 -8.51
CA ASN A 65 2.06 4.47 -9.32
C ASN A 65 0.85 3.62 -9.78
N PRO A 66 1.04 2.45 -10.40
CA PRO A 66 -0.10 1.62 -10.86
C PRO A 66 -1.10 1.21 -9.78
N THR A 67 -0.75 1.34 -8.49
CA THR A 67 -1.67 1.07 -7.37
C THR A 67 -2.66 2.20 -7.09
N GLY A 68 -2.42 3.38 -7.67
CA GLY A 68 -3.28 4.56 -7.62
C GLY A 68 -4.55 4.37 -8.45
N ILE A 69 -5.37 3.40 -8.07
CA ILE A 69 -6.60 3.01 -8.76
C ILE A 69 -7.83 3.18 -7.88
N THR A 70 -8.97 3.37 -8.54
CA THR A 70 -10.30 3.41 -7.94
C THR A 70 -10.84 2.01 -7.64
N ALA A 71 -12.01 1.99 -7.00
CA ALA A 71 -12.82 0.81 -6.76
C ALA A 71 -13.04 -0.11 -7.99
N ASP A 72 -13.13 0.49 -9.16
CA ASP A 72 -13.38 -0.11 -10.47
C ASP A 72 -12.10 -0.31 -11.29
N VAL A 73 -10.92 -0.16 -10.66
CA VAL A 73 -9.59 -0.40 -11.27
C VAL A 73 -9.24 0.63 -12.35
N THR A 74 -9.80 1.83 -12.25
CA THR A 74 -9.43 2.97 -13.10
C THR A 74 -8.34 3.79 -12.41
N HIS A 75 -7.27 4.15 -13.10
CA HIS A 75 -6.18 4.93 -12.50
C HIS A 75 -6.65 6.36 -12.19
N ILE A 76 -6.31 6.89 -11.00
CA ILE A 76 -6.83 8.18 -10.50
C ILE A 76 -6.50 9.35 -11.42
N VAL A 77 -5.35 9.31 -12.12
CA VAL A 77 -4.97 10.35 -13.10
C VAL A 77 -5.96 10.38 -14.26
N ASP A 78 -6.43 9.22 -14.73
CA ASP A 78 -7.38 9.12 -15.84
C ASP A 78 -8.79 9.55 -15.41
N VAL A 79 -9.09 9.48 -14.11
CA VAL A 79 -10.33 9.99 -13.52
C VAL A 79 -10.28 11.50 -13.31
N MET A 80 -9.17 12.02 -12.78
CA MET A 80 -9.01 13.43 -12.43
C MET A 80 -8.76 14.33 -13.63
N HIS A 81 -7.94 13.89 -14.58
CA HIS A 81 -7.51 14.71 -15.72
C HIS A 81 -8.68 15.28 -16.56
N PRO A 82 -9.72 14.51 -16.91
CA PRO A 82 -10.86 15.03 -17.67
C PRO A 82 -11.91 15.75 -16.80
N ASP A 83 -11.73 15.87 -15.48
CA ASP A 83 -12.73 16.46 -14.58
C ASP A 83 -12.43 17.93 -14.30
N ASP A 84 -13.24 18.83 -14.89
CA ASP A 84 -13.10 20.30 -14.75
C ASP A 84 -13.14 20.82 -13.31
N ARG A 85 -13.56 20.01 -12.33
CA ARG A 85 -13.56 20.39 -10.91
C ARG A 85 -12.17 20.34 -10.28
N VAL A 86 -11.20 19.69 -10.93
CA VAL A 86 -9.82 19.60 -10.48
C VAL A 86 -8.85 19.99 -11.60
N ASN A 87 -7.91 20.87 -11.30
CA ASN A 87 -6.89 21.29 -12.25
C ASN A 87 -5.62 20.44 -12.06
N LEU A 88 -5.64 19.22 -12.59
CA LEU A 88 -4.48 18.33 -12.57
C LEU A 88 -3.48 18.73 -13.67
N THR A 89 -2.27 19.13 -13.29
CA THR A 89 -1.28 19.71 -14.21
C THR A 89 0.05 18.97 -14.26
N ALA A 90 0.28 18.00 -13.37
CA ALA A 90 1.53 17.23 -13.34
C ALA A 90 1.33 15.85 -12.68
N VAL A 91 2.17 14.90 -13.08
CA VAL A 91 2.29 13.59 -12.42
C VAL A 91 3.73 13.41 -11.96
N PHE A 92 3.94 12.77 -10.82
CA PHE A 92 5.25 12.47 -10.25
C PHE A 92 5.38 10.95 -10.13
N GLY A 93 6.28 10.37 -10.91
CA GLY A 93 6.54 8.94 -10.93
C GLY A 93 7.66 8.56 -9.95
N PRO A 94 7.40 7.69 -8.96
CA PRO A 94 8.43 7.15 -8.07
C PRO A 94 9.21 6.00 -8.77
N GLU A 95 9.84 5.14 -7.98
CA GLU A 95 10.41 3.87 -8.48
C GLU A 95 9.39 3.10 -9.33
N HIS A 96 9.82 2.55 -10.47
CA HIS A 96 9.01 1.91 -11.52
C HIS A 96 8.16 2.84 -12.39
N GLY A 97 8.19 4.15 -12.13
CA GLY A 97 7.36 5.13 -12.82
C GLY A 97 5.87 5.00 -12.47
N PHE A 98 5.06 5.93 -12.97
CA PHE A 98 3.66 5.97 -12.53
C PHE A 98 2.74 4.99 -13.28
N ARG A 99 3.08 4.63 -14.54
CA ARG A 99 2.36 3.62 -15.33
C ARG A 99 2.96 2.21 -15.23
N GLY A 100 4.03 2.02 -14.43
CA GLY A 100 4.69 0.73 -14.25
C GLY A 100 5.48 0.23 -15.47
N THR A 101 5.92 1.16 -16.32
CA THR A 101 6.65 0.87 -17.56
C THR A 101 8.16 0.71 -17.33
N ALA A 102 8.69 1.10 -16.16
CA ALA A 102 10.09 0.87 -15.78
C ALA A 102 10.30 -0.42 -14.97
N GLN A 103 11.47 -1.04 -15.16
CA GLN A 103 11.91 -2.24 -14.42
C GLN A 103 12.31 -1.91 -12.98
N ALA A 104 12.46 -2.96 -12.15
CA ALA A 104 12.92 -2.81 -10.77
C ALA A 104 14.27 -2.13 -10.64
N GLY A 105 14.37 -1.19 -9.68
CA GLY A 105 15.52 -0.32 -9.52
C GLY A 105 15.65 0.79 -10.57
N GLY A 106 14.65 0.98 -11.43
CA GLY A 106 14.65 1.99 -12.50
C GLY A 106 13.48 2.98 -12.41
N SER A 107 13.66 4.10 -13.09
CA SER A 107 12.64 5.12 -13.35
C SER A 107 12.66 5.53 -14.82
N GLU A 108 11.62 6.25 -15.22
CA GLU A 108 11.60 6.99 -16.48
C GLU A 108 11.89 8.44 -16.16
N GLY A 109 12.74 9.10 -16.94
CA GLY A 109 13.02 10.53 -16.81
C GLY A 109 11.78 11.41 -17.06
N ARG A 110 11.97 12.69 -17.41
CA ARG A 110 10.85 13.55 -17.80
C ARG A 110 10.25 13.12 -19.14
N TYR A 111 8.94 12.88 -19.18
CA TYR A 111 8.15 12.67 -20.41
C TYR A 111 6.73 13.23 -20.26
N ASP A 112 5.93 13.21 -21.33
CA ASP A 112 4.50 13.53 -21.29
C ASP A 112 3.68 12.24 -21.41
N ASP A 113 2.71 12.03 -20.51
CA ASP A 113 1.87 10.84 -20.48
C ASP A 113 1.08 10.71 -21.79
N PRO A 114 1.22 9.61 -22.56
CA PRO A 114 0.54 9.48 -23.84
C PRO A 114 -0.99 9.52 -23.76
N ALA A 115 -1.57 9.14 -22.62
CA ALA A 115 -3.02 9.09 -22.43
C ALA A 115 -3.63 10.46 -22.12
N THR A 116 -2.95 11.29 -21.32
CA THR A 116 -3.48 12.58 -20.84
C THR A 116 -2.74 13.80 -21.39
N GLY A 117 -1.55 13.63 -21.96
CA GLY A 117 -0.64 14.73 -22.29
C GLY A 117 -0.09 15.46 -21.05
N LEU A 118 -0.39 14.97 -19.84
CA LEU A 118 0.13 15.56 -18.62
C LEU A 118 1.63 15.28 -18.51
N PRO A 119 2.39 16.24 -18.01
CA PRO A 119 3.81 16.07 -18.05
C PRO A 119 4.26 15.40 -16.74
N VAL A 120 5.06 14.34 -16.87
CA VAL A 120 5.42 13.37 -15.84
C VAL A 120 6.84 13.61 -15.36
N TYR A 121 7.02 13.89 -14.09
CA TYR A 121 8.34 14.15 -13.48
C TYR A 121 8.85 12.90 -12.78
N ASP A 122 10.12 12.58 -12.97
CA ASP A 122 10.80 11.55 -12.20
C ASP A 122 11.13 12.06 -10.80
N THR A 123 10.71 11.32 -9.77
CA THR A 123 11.06 11.57 -8.37
C THR A 123 11.96 10.49 -7.77
N TYR A 124 12.31 9.45 -8.53
CA TYR A 124 13.13 8.36 -8.04
C TYR A 124 14.55 8.84 -7.68
N LEU A 125 15.05 8.38 -6.53
CA LEU A 125 16.35 8.75 -5.95
C LEU A 125 16.55 10.27 -5.72
N LYS A 126 15.46 11.02 -5.56
CA LYS A 126 15.49 12.45 -5.22
C LYS A 126 14.87 12.67 -3.85
N SER A 127 15.55 13.46 -3.02
CA SER A 127 15.10 13.90 -1.70
C SER A 127 15.54 15.34 -1.45
N GLY A 128 15.09 15.96 -0.36
CA GLY A 128 15.46 17.33 0.01
C GLY A 128 15.30 18.36 -1.12
N GLN A 129 16.30 19.21 -1.30
CA GLN A 129 16.28 20.30 -2.31
C GLN A 129 16.10 19.80 -3.75
N PRO A 130 16.79 18.75 -4.24
CA PRO A 130 16.54 18.21 -5.58
C PRO A 130 15.08 17.85 -5.88
N LEU A 131 14.35 17.29 -4.91
CA LEU A 131 12.93 16.99 -5.08
C LEU A 131 12.06 18.25 -4.95
N ALA A 132 12.43 19.18 -4.07
CA ALA A 132 11.77 20.48 -3.94
C ALA A 132 11.84 21.30 -5.24
N ASP A 133 12.96 21.22 -5.96
CA ASP A 133 13.15 21.86 -7.27
C ASP A 133 12.22 21.25 -8.31
N VAL A 134 11.98 19.94 -8.28
CA VAL A 134 11.01 19.26 -9.16
C VAL A 134 9.59 19.78 -8.90
N PHE A 135 9.17 19.87 -7.63
CA PHE A 135 7.87 20.43 -7.27
C PHE A 135 7.74 21.91 -7.68
N THR A 136 8.80 22.69 -7.52
CA THR A 136 8.83 24.10 -7.94
C THR A 136 8.71 24.23 -9.45
N ALA A 137 9.51 23.48 -10.22
CA ALA A 137 9.51 23.48 -11.68
C ALA A 137 8.20 22.97 -12.29
N SER A 138 7.48 22.10 -11.56
CA SER A 138 6.14 21.65 -11.97
C SER A 138 5.06 22.73 -11.92
N GLY A 139 5.28 23.80 -11.16
CA GLY A 139 4.33 24.90 -11.02
C GLY A 139 3.06 24.55 -10.25
N VAL A 140 3.00 23.37 -9.61
CA VAL A 140 1.87 22.95 -8.77
C VAL A 140 1.83 23.74 -7.47
N ASP A 141 0.63 23.87 -6.90
CA ASP A 141 0.38 24.45 -5.59
C ASP A 141 0.18 23.35 -4.53
N THR A 142 -0.48 22.25 -4.94
CA THR A 142 -0.74 21.08 -4.10
C THR A 142 -0.18 19.81 -4.75
N VAL A 143 0.56 19.03 -3.98
CA VAL A 143 1.02 17.68 -4.33
C VAL A 143 0.15 16.67 -3.60
N LEU A 144 -0.56 15.85 -4.35
CA LEU A 144 -1.23 14.66 -3.82
C LEU A 144 -0.24 13.51 -3.74
N PHE A 145 -0.39 12.64 -2.74
CA PHE A 145 0.30 11.36 -2.67
C PHE A 145 -0.73 10.24 -2.59
N ASP A 146 -0.72 9.33 -3.56
CA ASP A 146 -1.62 8.17 -3.60
C ASP A 146 -0.89 6.92 -4.09
N ILE A 147 -0.38 6.12 -3.16
CA ILE A 147 0.29 4.86 -3.44
C ILE A 147 -0.12 3.85 -2.37
N GLN A 148 -0.45 2.63 -2.78
CA GLN A 148 -0.66 1.51 -1.88
C GLN A 148 0.68 1.03 -1.33
N ASP A 149 0.86 1.18 -0.03
CA ASP A 149 1.99 0.63 0.71
C ASP A 149 1.74 -0.83 1.11
N ALA A 150 2.82 -1.57 1.36
CA ALA A 150 2.75 -2.96 1.80
C ALA A 150 2.68 -3.13 3.33
N GLY A 151 2.90 -2.07 4.12
CA GLY A 151 3.04 -2.18 5.58
C GLY A 151 4.47 -2.45 6.06
N ALA A 152 5.44 -2.57 5.14
CA ALA A 152 6.79 -2.99 5.50
C ALA A 152 7.83 -1.88 5.39
N ARG A 153 8.70 -1.75 6.40
CA ARG A 153 9.74 -0.69 6.50
C ARG A 153 10.70 -0.59 5.30
N PHE A 154 11.05 -1.71 4.67
CA PHE A 154 11.96 -1.73 3.50
C PHE A 154 11.21 -1.52 2.18
N TYR A 155 9.88 -1.40 2.20
CA TYR A 155 9.12 -0.98 1.03
C TYR A 155 9.33 0.52 0.82
N THR A 156 9.83 0.91 -0.36
CA THR A 156 10.45 2.22 -0.58
C THR A 156 9.45 3.38 -0.65
N TYR A 157 8.15 3.10 -0.76
CA TYR A 157 7.14 4.15 -0.92
C TYR A 157 6.86 4.95 0.35
N ILE A 158 7.06 4.39 1.55
CA ILE A 158 6.96 5.18 2.78
C ILE A 158 8.10 6.22 2.88
N TRP A 159 9.29 5.86 2.40
CA TRP A 159 10.42 6.79 2.26
C TRP A 159 10.16 7.83 1.18
N THR A 160 9.55 7.42 0.06
CA THR A 160 9.11 8.36 -0.98
C THR A 160 8.13 9.39 -0.42
N LEU A 161 7.18 8.98 0.44
CA LEU A 161 6.27 9.90 1.11
C LEU A 161 7.04 10.87 2.04
N TYR A 162 7.97 10.36 2.84
CA TYR A 162 8.81 11.19 3.70
C TYR A 162 9.58 12.25 2.89
N ASP A 163 10.24 11.84 1.80
CA ASP A 163 10.98 12.76 0.92
C ASP A 163 10.03 13.79 0.29
N CYS A 164 8.83 13.38 -0.12
CA CYS A 164 7.81 14.30 -0.63
C CYS A 164 7.33 15.30 0.42
N MET A 165 7.21 14.90 1.69
CA MET A 165 6.85 15.79 2.79
C MET A 165 7.93 16.85 3.03
N GLU A 166 9.19 16.42 3.13
CA GLU A 166 10.34 17.32 3.29
C GLU A 166 10.43 18.29 2.10
N ALA A 167 10.39 17.77 0.88
CA ALA A 167 10.49 18.57 -0.33
C ALA A 167 9.32 19.53 -0.52
N ALA A 168 8.09 19.13 -0.18
CA ALA A 168 6.94 20.02 -0.23
C ALA A 168 7.09 21.17 0.77
N ALA A 169 7.59 20.91 1.98
CA ALA A 169 7.87 21.96 2.95
C ALA A 169 8.94 22.94 2.44
N LEU A 170 10.05 22.43 1.89
CA LEU A 170 11.12 23.24 1.30
C LEU A 170 10.63 24.10 0.11
N ALA A 171 9.77 23.54 -0.74
CA ALA A 171 9.23 24.22 -1.91
C ALA A 171 8.00 25.12 -1.60
N GLY A 172 7.58 25.21 -0.33
CA GLY A 172 6.38 25.95 0.07
C GLY A 172 5.10 25.42 -0.55
N LYS A 173 5.03 24.12 -0.81
CA LYS A 173 3.89 23.43 -1.43
C LYS A 173 3.04 22.73 -0.39
N ARG A 174 1.76 22.60 -0.67
CA ARG A 174 0.85 21.82 0.16
C ARG A 174 0.93 20.35 -0.22
N LEU A 175 1.24 19.46 0.71
CA LEU A 175 1.10 18.01 0.50
C LEU A 175 -0.25 17.51 1.04
N VAL A 176 -0.93 16.63 0.31
CA VAL A 176 -2.14 15.93 0.76
C VAL A 176 -1.97 14.43 0.50
N VAL A 177 -2.07 13.63 1.55
CA VAL A 177 -2.04 12.16 1.44
C VAL A 177 -3.45 11.63 1.20
N LEU A 178 -3.63 10.88 0.11
CA LEU A 178 -4.84 10.13 -0.17
C LEU A 178 -4.69 8.75 0.46
N ASP A 179 -5.29 8.62 1.62
CA ASP A 179 -5.08 7.49 2.51
C ASP A 179 -5.52 6.14 1.90
N ARG A 180 -4.76 5.08 2.18
CA ARG A 180 -5.02 3.71 1.72
C ARG A 180 -4.95 2.71 2.87
N PRO A 181 -5.75 1.63 2.84
CA PRO A 181 -5.69 0.62 3.89
C PRO A 181 -4.29 0.00 3.99
N ASN A 182 -3.79 -0.19 5.21
CA ASN A 182 -2.65 -1.07 5.42
C ASN A 182 -3.12 -2.53 5.24
N PRO A 183 -2.53 -3.33 4.33
CA PRO A 183 -2.94 -4.72 4.13
C PRO A 183 -2.63 -5.62 5.34
N VAL A 184 -1.75 -5.19 6.24
CA VAL A 184 -1.26 -5.97 7.39
C VAL A 184 -1.42 -5.20 8.72
N THR A 185 -1.67 -5.93 9.80
CA THR A 185 -1.66 -5.40 11.19
C THR A 185 -0.36 -5.74 11.91
N GLY A 186 0.36 -6.73 11.38
CA GLY A 186 1.59 -7.32 11.89
C GLY A 186 1.71 -8.74 11.35
N HIS A 187 2.92 -9.25 11.19
CA HIS A 187 3.20 -10.58 10.65
C HIS A 187 4.54 -11.11 11.20
N GLY A 188 4.81 -12.40 11.01
CA GLY A 188 6.12 -12.98 11.27
C GLY A 188 7.15 -12.39 10.31
N VAL A 189 8.38 -12.23 10.78
CA VAL A 189 9.49 -11.73 9.97
C VAL A 189 10.75 -12.52 10.26
N GLY A 190 11.48 -12.90 9.21
CA GLY A 190 12.64 -13.76 9.34
C GLY A 190 13.52 -13.72 8.10
N LEU A 191 13.69 -14.87 7.44
CA LEU A 191 14.35 -14.91 6.14
C LEU A 191 13.47 -14.26 5.07
N GLU A 192 12.17 -14.53 5.17
CA GLU A 192 11.18 -13.87 4.35
C GLU A 192 10.64 -12.64 5.07
N ILE A 193 10.23 -11.69 4.25
CA ILE A 193 9.66 -10.41 4.65
C ILE A 193 8.36 -10.62 5.41
N GLU A 194 7.46 -11.39 4.82
CA GLU A 194 6.19 -11.78 5.41
C GLU A 194 6.20 -13.30 5.56
N GLU A 195 6.24 -13.75 6.79
CA GLU A 195 6.08 -15.15 7.14
C GLU A 195 4.98 -15.33 8.19
N ASP A 196 4.55 -16.56 8.37
CA ASP A 196 3.69 -16.88 9.51
C ASP A 196 4.48 -16.66 10.82
N PRO A 197 3.80 -16.21 11.90
CA PRO A 197 2.35 -16.04 12.03
C PRO A 197 1.85 -14.63 11.66
N GLN A 198 0.67 -14.55 11.04
CA GLN A 198 -0.04 -13.29 10.83
C GLN A 198 -0.69 -12.78 12.12
N LEU A 199 -0.56 -11.49 12.43
CA LEU A 199 -1.24 -10.82 13.55
C LEU A 199 -2.55 -10.19 13.07
N ALA A 200 -3.45 -11.01 12.54
CA ALA A 200 -4.76 -10.57 12.05
C ALA A 200 -5.90 -11.16 12.91
N PRO A 201 -7.08 -10.51 12.99
CA PRO A 201 -8.23 -11.04 13.73
C PRO A 201 -8.71 -12.42 13.25
N THR A 202 -8.38 -12.78 12.02
CA THR A 202 -8.74 -14.07 11.40
C THR A 202 -7.62 -15.11 11.50
N ALA A 203 -6.43 -14.74 11.96
CA ALA A 203 -5.32 -15.67 12.15
C ALA A 203 -5.60 -16.56 13.38
N MET A 204 -5.32 -17.86 13.25
CA MET A 204 -5.49 -18.83 14.32
C MET A 204 -4.13 -19.37 14.74
N GLY A 205 -3.89 -19.48 16.04
CA GLY A 205 -2.63 -20.01 16.57
C GLY A 205 -2.19 -19.26 17.83
N LYS A 206 -1.07 -19.71 18.41
CA LYS A 206 -0.35 -18.99 19.45
C LYS A 206 0.98 -18.51 18.89
N LEU A 207 1.50 -17.40 19.44
CA LEU A 207 2.85 -16.95 19.16
C LEU A 207 3.83 -17.78 19.99
N ASP A 208 4.74 -18.47 19.31
CA ASP A 208 5.80 -19.24 19.97
C ASP A 208 6.93 -18.32 20.44
N ALA A 209 7.68 -18.76 21.46
CA ALA A 209 8.84 -18.03 21.95
C ALA A 209 9.92 -17.94 20.85
N CYS A 210 10.66 -16.84 20.87
CA CYS A 210 11.71 -16.48 19.91
C CYS A 210 11.23 -16.22 18.47
N VAL A 211 9.92 -16.10 18.24
CA VAL A 211 9.38 -15.69 16.94
C VAL A 211 9.48 -14.16 16.81
N PRO A 212 10.15 -13.62 15.77
CA PRO A 212 10.10 -12.20 15.48
C PRO A 212 8.80 -11.86 14.75
N VAL A 213 8.15 -10.78 15.16
CA VAL A 213 6.93 -10.27 14.51
C VAL A 213 6.98 -8.75 14.38
N THR A 214 6.32 -8.22 13.36
CA THR A 214 5.97 -6.80 13.25
C THR A 214 4.66 -6.53 13.98
N VAL A 215 4.53 -5.34 14.58
CA VAL A 215 3.30 -4.81 15.16
C VAL A 215 3.15 -3.38 14.65
N GLU A 216 2.19 -3.18 13.76
CA GLU A 216 2.09 -1.96 12.96
C GLU A 216 0.68 -1.33 12.98
N PRO A 217 0.09 -1.09 14.16
CA PRO A 217 -1.23 -0.48 14.25
C PRO A 217 -1.22 0.92 13.63
N GLY A 218 -2.26 1.19 12.84
CA GLY A 218 -2.49 2.51 12.25
C GLY A 218 -3.90 3.00 12.51
N VAL A 219 -4.05 4.29 12.81
CA VAL A 219 -5.34 4.98 12.87
C VAL A 219 -5.39 6.01 11.76
N HIS A 220 -6.46 5.97 11.00
CA HIS A 220 -6.69 6.81 9.84
C HIS A 220 -7.98 7.62 10.06
N LEU A 221 -7.85 8.94 10.17
CA LEU A 221 -8.97 9.87 10.38
C LEU A 221 -9.25 10.61 9.07
N PRO A 222 -10.36 10.29 8.38
CA PRO A 222 -10.68 10.92 7.11
C PRO A 222 -10.71 12.45 7.19
N GLY A 223 -9.89 13.10 6.37
CA GLY A 223 -9.77 14.56 6.31
C GLY A 223 -8.94 15.20 7.43
N ARG A 224 -8.29 14.40 8.30
CA ARG A 224 -7.39 14.88 9.36
C ARG A 224 -5.99 14.27 9.31
N GLY A 225 -5.83 13.11 8.67
CA GLY A 225 -4.55 12.41 8.52
C GLY A 225 -4.58 11.04 9.20
N GLY A 226 -3.44 10.36 9.24
CA GLY A 226 -3.27 9.08 9.90
C GLY A 226 -1.95 8.99 10.65
N VAL A 227 -1.88 8.10 11.62
CA VAL A 227 -0.66 7.77 12.37
C VAL A 227 -0.53 6.26 12.38
N ARG A 228 0.65 5.76 12.00
CA ARG A 228 1.06 4.37 12.14
C ARG A 228 2.38 4.32 12.91
N ILE A 229 2.46 3.39 13.85
CA ILE A 229 3.69 3.09 14.57
C ILE A 229 4.00 1.63 14.26
N ASP A 230 5.19 1.37 13.74
CA ASP A 230 5.65 0.03 13.38
C ASP A 230 6.84 -0.36 14.26
N ASP A 231 6.64 -1.46 14.99
CA ASP A 231 7.62 -2.07 15.85
C ASP A 231 7.92 -3.50 15.41
N THR A 232 9.21 -3.84 15.33
CA THR A 232 9.63 -5.24 15.29
C THR A 232 9.95 -5.69 16.71
N LEU A 233 9.42 -6.84 17.11
CA LEU A 233 9.66 -7.44 18.42
C LEU A 233 9.91 -8.94 18.31
N VAL A 234 10.63 -9.49 19.29
CA VAL A 234 10.78 -10.93 19.47
C VAL A 234 9.86 -11.37 20.60
N VAL A 235 9.02 -12.36 20.33
CA VAL A 235 8.14 -12.96 21.33
C VAL A 235 9.00 -13.62 22.40
N ARG A 236 8.85 -13.20 23.66
CA ARG A 236 9.47 -13.86 24.82
C ARG A 236 8.38 -14.22 25.84
N PRO A 237 8.58 -15.28 26.64
CA PRO A 237 7.73 -15.58 27.78
C PRO A 237 7.60 -14.39 28.72
N GLU A 238 6.43 -14.23 29.37
CA GLU A 238 6.25 -13.21 30.42
C GLU A 238 7.26 -13.36 31.57
N ALA A 239 7.65 -14.60 31.87
CA ALA A 239 8.67 -14.91 32.88
C ALA A 239 10.05 -14.30 32.55
N ASP A 240 10.32 -14.02 31.27
CA ASP A 240 11.57 -13.43 30.78
C ASP A 240 11.47 -11.90 30.61
N GLY A 241 10.39 -11.29 31.13
CA GLY A 241 10.14 -9.84 31.01
C GLY A 241 9.20 -9.46 29.86
N GLY A 242 8.63 -10.44 29.16
CA GLY A 242 7.73 -10.21 28.03
C GLY A 242 8.45 -9.84 26.73
N PRO A 243 7.71 -9.44 25.68
CA PRO A 243 8.26 -9.27 24.33
C PRO A 243 9.44 -8.30 24.30
N GLU A 244 10.49 -8.69 23.57
CA GLU A 244 11.73 -7.93 23.40
C GLU A 244 11.60 -7.03 22.17
N LEU A 245 11.67 -5.71 22.36
CA LEU A 245 11.56 -4.75 21.27
C LEU A 245 12.89 -4.60 20.52
N LEU A 246 12.88 -4.73 19.20
CA LEU A 246 14.05 -4.50 18.34
C LEU A 246 14.08 -3.08 17.75
N THR A 247 12.91 -2.46 17.59
CA THR A 247 12.82 -1.06 17.13
C THR A 247 13.25 -0.10 18.25
N MET A 248 14.39 0.56 18.05
CA MET A 248 14.96 1.50 19.03
C MET A 248 14.56 2.96 18.79
N THR A 249 13.85 3.24 17.69
CA THR A 249 13.39 4.60 17.36
C THR A 249 12.30 5.04 18.32
N THR A 250 12.31 6.32 18.70
CA THR A 250 11.25 6.89 19.55
C THR A 250 9.89 6.81 18.87
N LYS A 251 8.85 6.60 19.68
CA LYS A 251 7.44 6.54 19.27
C LYS A 251 6.71 7.84 19.65
N GLU A 252 7.43 8.75 20.29
CA GLU A 252 6.96 10.10 20.57
C GLU A 252 6.78 10.86 19.27
N LEU A 253 5.75 11.72 19.24
CA LEU A 253 5.55 12.63 18.13
C LEU A 253 6.73 13.61 18.08
N LEU A 254 7.57 13.46 17.06
CA LEU A 254 8.62 14.42 16.76
C LEU A 254 8.06 15.48 15.82
N ALA A 255 7.99 16.72 16.28
CA ALA A 255 7.76 17.88 15.43
C ALA A 255 9.13 18.41 14.98
N LEU A 256 9.42 18.28 13.68
CA LEU A 256 10.61 18.84 13.03
C LEU A 256 10.37 20.28 12.59
#